data_AF-A0A550H031-F1
#
_entry.id   AF-A0A550H031-F1
#
_cell.length_a   1.000
_cell.length_b   1.000
_cell.length_c   1.000
_cell.angle_alpha   90.00
_cell.angle_beta   90.00
_cell.angle_gamma   90.00
#
_symmetry.space_group_name_H-M   'P 1'
#
loop_
_entity.id
_entity.type
_entity.pdbx_description
1 polymer ?
#
loop_
_entity_poly.entity_id
_entity_poly.type
_entity_poly.pdbx_seq_one_letter_code
_entity_poly.pdbx_strand_id
1 'polypeptide(L)'
;MVIMKSLLELIAKTLIYSLIVITIDFIILLFFIEGLSQIVDVLSFVLLLEGGIGLTLGGASASYTPISAKVSEVFFHTKPWNAKRQKEVEKQARILIVTGIMLVFSALILSAL
;
A
#
# COMPACT_ATOMS: atom_id res chain seq x y z
N MET A 1 14.62 -22.32 -1.34
CA MET A 1 13.59 -22.60 -0.31
C MET A 1 13.38 -21.42 0.66
N VAL A 2 14.44 -20.80 1.20
CA VAL A 2 14.34 -19.64 2.12
C VAL A 2 13.62 -18.42 1.52
N ILE A 3 13.91 -18.07 0.27
CA ILE A 3 13.30 -16.93 -0.44
C ILE A 3 11.80 -17.14 -0.64
N MET A 4 11.38 -18.36 -0.98
CA MET A 4 9.96 -18.69 -1.22
C MET A 4 9.13 -18.56 0.06
N LYS A 5 9.68 -18.95 1.21
CA LYS A 5 9.03 -18.80 2.52
C LYS A 5 8.85 -17.33 2.89
N SER A 6 9.87 -16.50 2.65
CA SER A 6 9.81 -15.05 2.88
C SER A 6 8.82 -14.34 1.96
N LEU A 7 8.70 -14.75 0.70
CA LEU A 7 7.72 -14.21 -0.23
C LEU A 7 6.30 -14.59 0.17
N LEU A 8 6.08 -15.85 0.57
CA LEU A 8 4.77 -16.32 1.02
C LEU A 8 4.31 -15.57 2.27
N GLU A 9 5.22 -15.34 3.22
CA GLU A 9 4.92 -14.58 4.45
C GLU A 9 4.61 -13.11 4.15
N LEU A 10 5.29 -12.50 3.18
CA LEU A 10 5.01 -11.15 2.73
C LEU A 10 3.60 -11.06 2.11
N ILE A 11 3.29 -11.98 1.18
CA ILE A 11 1.98 -12.04 0.51
C ILE A 11 0.86 -12.24 1.54
N ALA A 12 1.04 -13.16 2.49
CA ALA A 12 0.05 -13.43 3.54
C ALA A 12 -0.22 -12.18 4.39
N LYS A 13 0.85 -11.47 4.81
CA LYS A 13 0.69 -10.21 5.57
C LYS A 13 -0.03 -9.14 4.77
N THR A 14 0.36 -8.94 3.51
CA THR A 14 -0.26 -7.92 2.66
C THR A 14 -1.71 -8.24 2.35
N LEU A 15 -2.06 -9.53 2.22
CA LEU A 15 -3.43 -9.97 2.01
C LEU A 15 -4.31 -9.75 3.25
N ILE A 16 -3.76 -9.96 4.44
CA ILE A 16 -4.44 -9.60 5.71
C ILE A 16 -4.64 -8.08 5.78
N TYR A 17 -3.62 -7.28 5.45
CA TYR A 17 -3.75 -5.82 5.46
C TYR A 17 -4.80 -5.32 4.47
N SER A 18 -4.80 -5.82 3.23
CA SER A 18 -5.82 -5.45 2.24
C SER A 18 -7.21 -5.89 2.68
N LEU A 19 -7.34 -7.08 3.29
CA LEU A 19 -8.63 -7.55 3.79
C LEU A 19 -9.19 -6.66 4.91
N ILE A 20 -8.33 -6.20 5.82
CA ILE A 20 -8.71 -5.28 6.90
C ILE A 20 -9.24 -3.99 6.30
N VAL A 21 -8.52 -3.40 5.34
CA VAL A 21 -8.93 -2.17 4.65
C VAL A 21 -10.29 -2.34 3.98
N ILE A 22 -10.44 -3.37 3.14
CA ILE A 22 -11.70 -3.67 2.45
C ILE A 22 -12.86 -3.84 3.43
N THR A 23 -12.63 -4.52 4.55
CA THR A 23 -13.67 -4.76 5.56
C THR A 23 -14.08 -3.47 6.24
N ILE A 24 -13.13 -2.60 6.60
CA ILE A 24 -13.41 -1.30 7.21
C ILE A 24 -14.23 -0.44 6.25
N ASP A 25 -13.78 -0.32 5.00
CA ASP A 25 -14.46 0.50 3.99
C ASP A 25 -15.87 -0.02 3.71
N PHE A 26 -16.04 -1.33 3.58
CA PHE A 26 -17.34 -1.94 3.36
C PHE A 26 -18.31 -1.70 4.53
N ILE A 27 -17.83 -1.86 5.77
CA ILE A 27 -18.63 -1.58 6.97
C ILE A 27 -19.04 -0.11 6.98
N ILE A 28 -18.12 0.81 6.71
CA ILE A 28 -18.42 2.25 6.66
C ILE A 28 -19.49 2.50 5.60
N LEU A 29 -19.32 2.01 4.38
CA LEU A 29 -20.25 2.25 3.28
C LEU A 29 -21.65 1.67 3.54
N LEU A 30 -21.76 0.54 4.24
CA LEU A 30 -23.05 -0.03 4.67
C LEU A 30 -23.87 0.93 5.55
N PHE A 31 -23.22 1.81 6.33
CA PHE A 31 -23.93 2.79 7.15
C PHE A 31 -24.43 4.01 6.37
N PHE A 32 -23.82 4.33 5.21
CA PHE A 32 -24.07 5.58 4.50
C PHE A 32 -24.83 5.41 3.17
N ILE A 33 -24.83 4.22 2.57
CA ILE A 33 -25.38 3.99 1.23
C ILE A 33 -26.49 2.94 1.28
N GLU A 34 -27.65 3.28 0.73
CA GLU A 34 -28.76 2.35 0.53
C GLU A 34 -28.67 1.73 -0.86
N GLY A 35 -28.16 0.50 -0.94
CA GLY A 35 -28.18 -0.29 -2.18
C GLY A 35 -26.87 -1.02 -2.46
N LEU A 36 -26.94 -2.34 -2.64
CA LEU A 36 -25.75 -3.18 -2.84
C LEU A 36 -24.93 -2.77 -4.07
N SER A 37 -25.56 -2.42 -5.19
CA SER A 37 -24.86 -1.99 -6.40
C SER A 37 -24.05 -0.71 -6.19
N GLN A 38 -24.64 0.30 -5.55
CA GLN A 38 -23.95 1.56 -5.25
C GLN A 38 -22.81 1.37 -4.24
N ILE A 39 -22.98 0.45 -3.28
CA ILE A 39 -21.90 0.10 -2.34
C ILE A 39 -20.72 -0.51 -3.09
N VAL A 40 -20.95 -1.41 -4.05
CA VAL A 40 -19.88 -2.04 -4.84
C VAL A 40 -19.14 -1.01 -5.68
N ASP A 41 -19.85 -0.11 -6.35
CA ASP A 41 -19.26 0.96 -7.17
C ASP A 41 -18.37 1.90 -6.33
N VAL A 42 -18.90 2.37 -5.19
CA VAL A 42 -18.18 3.29 -4.32
C VAL A 42 -17.01 2.58 -3.64
N LEU A 43 -17.18 1.33 -3.21
CA LEU A 43 -16.10 0.53 -2.64
C LEU A 43 -14.98 0.31 -3.65
N SER A 44 -15.30 0.00 -4.90
CA SER A 44 -14.30 -0.12 -5.97
C SER A 44 -13.50 1.17 -6.13
N PHE A 45 -14.17 2.32 -6.14
CA PHE A 45 -13.51 3.61 -6.26
C PHE A 45 -12.60 3.93 -5.06
N VAL A 46 -13.06 3.70 -3.83
CA VAL A 46 -12.27 3.92 -2.60
C VAL A 46 -11.02 3.04 -2.60
N LEU A 47 -11.18 1.75 -2.88
CA LEU A 47 -10.05 0.80 -2.92
C LEU A 47 -9.03 1.16 -4.01
N LEU A 48 -9.48 1.70 -5.14
CA LEU A 48 -8.59 2.16 -6.20
C LEU A 48 -7.78 3.39 -5.77
N LEU A 49 -8.40 4.34 -5.07
CA LEU A 49 -7.72 5.50 -4.50
C LEU A 49 -6.72 5.10 -3.41
N GLU A 50 -7.13 4.29 -2.45
CA GLU A 50 -6.25 3.85 -1.36
C GLU A 50 -5.11 2.98 -1.87
N GLY A 51 -5.40 2.07 -2.80
CA GLY A 51 -4.39 1.28 -3.49
C GLY A 51 -3.39 2.18 -4.24
N GLY A 52 -3.88 3.19 -4.95
CA GLY A 52 -3.07 4.19 -5.65
C GLY A 52 -2.18 5.02 -4.71
N ILE A 53 -2.71 5.43 -3.55
CA ILE A 53 -1.93 6.14 -2.50
C ILE A 53 -0.85 5.21 -1.95
N GLY A 54 -1.19 3.95 -1.62
CA GLY A 54 -0.24 2.96 -1.14
C GLY A 54 0.91 2.71 -2.13
N LEU A 55 0.59 2.61 -3.43
CA LEU A 55 1.57 2.50 -4.50
C LEU A 55 2.46 3.75 -4.62
N THR A 56 1.88 4.94 -4.54
CA THR A 56 2.61 6.21 -4.68
C THR A 56 3.55 6.43 -3.50
N LEU A 57 3.06 6.22 -2.27
CA LEU A 57 3.88 6.35 -1.05
C LEU A 57 4.94 5.25 -0.95
N GLY A 58 4.57 4.01 -1.28
CA GLY A 58 5.50 2.90 -1.32
C GLY A 58 6.57 3.08 -2.39
N GLY A 59 6.18 3.51 -3.59
CA GLY A 59 7.08 3.85 -4.69
C GLY A 59 7.99 5.02 -4.38
N ALA A 60 7.49 6.10 -3.77
CA ALA A 60 8.29 7.23 -3.32
C ALA A 60 9.30 6.79 -2.25
N SER A 61 8.87 5.96 -1.30
CA SER A 61 9.74 5.41 -0.25
C SER A 61 10.80 4.46 -0.81
N ALA A 62 10.49 3.69 -1.86
CA ALA A 62 11.45 2.82 -2.55
C ALA A 62 12.40 3.60 -3.49
N SER A 63 11.94 4.71 -4.07
CA SER A 63 12.73 5.57 -4.95
C SER A 63 13.72 6.45 -4.19
N TYR A 64 13.57 6.51 -2.86
CA TYR A 64 14.52 7.15 -1.97
C TYR A 64 15.84 6.37 -1.97
N THR A 65 16.74 6.80 -2.85
CA THR A 65 18.06 6.23 -3.07
C THR A 65 19.11 6.95 -2.23
N PRO A 66 20.28 6.36 -1.99
CA PRO A 66 21.37 7.03 -1.26
C PRO A 66 21.77 8.37 -1.90
N ILE A 67 21.55 8.53 -3.21
CA ILE A 67 21.75 9.79 -3.94
C ILE A 67 20.70 10.83 -3.55
N SER A 68 19.41 10.48 -3.51
CA SER A 68 18.37 11.42 -3.07
C SER A 68 18.49 11.75 -1.58
N ALA A 69 18.97 10.81 -0.76
CA ALA A 69 19.30 11.05 0.65
C ALA A 69 20.48 12.03 0.80
N LYS A 70 21.52 11.95 -0.04
CA LYS A 70 22.62 12.92 -0.07
C LYS A 70 22.17 14.30 -0.54
N VAL A 71 21.30 14.35 -1.55
CA VAL A 71 20.72 15.61 -2.04
C VAL A 71 19.84 16.25 -0.96
N SER A 72 19.01 15.48 -0.26
CA SER A 72 18.18 16.02 0.83
C SER A 72 19.01 16.44 2.05
N GLU A 73 20.12 15.76 2.33
CA GLU A 73 21.09 16.16 3.35
C GLU A 73 21.71 17.53 3.04
N VAL A 74 22.12 17.75 1.78
CA VAL A 74 22.69 19.03 1.33
C VAL A 74 21.66 20.17 1.31
N PHE A 75 20.44 19.91 0.85
CA PHE A 75 19.41 20.95 0.73
C PHE A 75 18.70 21.26 2.06
N PHE A 76 18.45 20.27 2.89
CA PHE A 76 17.65 20.43 4.11
C PHE A 76 18.46 20.36 5.41
N HIS A 77 19.79 20.22 5.36
CA HIS A 77 20.66 20.07 6.53
C HIS A 77 20.18 18.98 7.50
N THR A 78 19.58 17.92 6.94
CA THR A 78 19.01 16.82 7.72
C THR A 78 20.07 15.77 8.02
N LYS A 79 19.97 15.11 9.18
CA LYS A 79 20.92 14.05 9.55
C LYS A 79 20.92 12.93 8.50
N PRO A 80 22.09 12.38 8.14
CA PRO A 80 22.18 11.32 7.14
C PRO A 80 21.36 10.10 7.55
N TRP A 81 20.75 9.46 6.57
CA TRP A 81 19.96 8.27 6.82
C TRP A 81 20.89 7.13 7.25
N ASN A 82 20.71 6.65 8.48
CA ASN A 82 21.48 5.51 8.97
C ASN A 82 21.05 4.23 8.25
N ALA A 83 21.97 3.30 7.97
CA ALA A 83 21.72 2.06 7.21
C ALA A 83 20.56 1.22 7.79
N LYS A 84 20.37 1.27 9.12
CA LYS A 84 19.22 0.63 9.80
C LYS A 84 17.88 1.24 9.39
N ARG A 85 17.82 2.56 9.24
CA ARG A 85 16.59 3.29 8.90
C ARG A 85 16.24 3.10 7.42
N GLN A 86 17.23 3.01 6.54
CA GLN A 86 17.02 2.68 5.13
C GLN A 86 16.41 1.29 4.95
N LYS A 87 16.92 0.26 5.65
CA LYS A 87 16.34 -1.09 5.61
C LYS A 87 14.89 -1.16 6.10
N GLU A 88 14.56 -0.38 7.13
CA GLU A 88 13.18 -0.34 7.64
C GLU A 88 12.24 0.33 6.63
N VAL A 89 12.68 1.42 6.00
CA VAL A 89 11.92 2.12 4.95
C VAL A 89 11.73 1.23 3.73
N GLU A 90 12.75 0.48 3.30
CA GLU A 90 12.62 -0.49 2.20
C GLU A 90 11.60 -1.59 2.52
N LYS A 91 11.60 -2.07 3.76
CA LYS A 91 10.64 -3.09 4.22
C LYS A 91 9.21 -2.54 4.21
N GLN A 92 9.02 -1.33 4.74
CA GLN A 92 7.71 -0.65 4.74
C GLN A 92 7.24 -0.32 3.32
N ALA A 93 8.14 0.19 2.48
CA ALA A 93 7.86 0.48 1.08
C ALA A 93 7.39 -0.77 0.34
N ARG A 94 8.06 -1.92 0.55
CA ARG A 94 7.65 -3.19 -0.05
C ARG A 94 6.26 -3.62 0.40
N ILE A 95 5.93 -3.49 1.68
CA ILE A 95 4.60 -3.81 2.20
C ILE A 95 3.56 -2.88 1.57
N LEU A 96 3.81 -1.57 1.55
CA LEU A 96 2.91 -0.57 0.96
C LEU A 96 2.66 -0.83 -0.53
N ILE A 97 3.70 -1.14 -1.31
CA ILE A 97 3.57 -1.45 -2.73
C ILE A 97 2.71 -2.70 -2.90
N VAL A 98 3.03 -3.80 -2.23
CA VAL A 98 2.31 -5.07 -2.43
C VAL A 98 0.85 -4.97 -1.94
N THR A 99 0.60 -4.32 -0.81
CA THR A 99 -0.77 -4.03 -0.35
C THR A 99 -1.51 -3.15 -1.35
N GLY A 100 -0.87 -2.09 -1.87
CA GLY A 100 -1.47 -1.20 -2.87
C GLY A 100 -1.83 -1.93 -4.16
N ILE A 101 -0.95 -2.82 -4.64
CA ILE A 101 -1.24 -3.71 -5.78
C ILE A 101 -2.49 -4.55 -5.50
N MET A 102 -2.57 -5.19 -4.34
CA MET A 102 -3.72 -6.04 -3.99
C MET A 102 -5.03 -5.25 -3.95
N LEU A 103 -5.02 -4.04 -3.36
CA LEU A 103 -6.20 -3.18 -3.32
C LEU A 103 -6.65 -2.75 -4.73
N VAL A 104 -5.72 -2.37 -5.61
CA VAL A 104 -6.05 -2.05 -7.01
C VAL A 104 -6.64 -3.25 -7.74
N PHE A 105 -6.07 -4.46 -7.56
CA PHE A 105 -6.65 -5.66 -8.16
C PHE A 105 -8.05 -5.96 -7.63
N SER A 106 -8.27 -5.84 -6.32
CA SER A 106 -9.60 -6.00 -5.72
C SER A 106 -10.59 -4.98 -6.26
N ALA A 107 -10.19 -3.71 -6.41
CA ALA A 107 -11.00 -2.66 -7.01
C ALA A 107 -11.40 -3.00 -8.45
N LEU A 108 -10.46 -3.46 -9.27
CA LEU A 108 -10.73 -3.85 -10.67
C LEU A 108 -11.69 -5.04 -10.76
N ILE A 109 -11.57 -6.03 -9.86
CA ILE A 109 -12.50 -7.16 -9.79
C ILE A 109 -13.91 -6.68 -9.43
N LEU A 110 -14.02 -5.82 -8.40
CA LEU A 110 -15.30 -5.25 -7.98
C LEU A 110 -15.94 -4.36 -9.04
N SER A 111 -15.13 -3.61 -9.81
CA SER A 111 -15.62 -2.78 -10.91
C SER A 111 -16.17 -3.58 -12.09
N ALA A 112 -15.85 -4.88 -12.18
CA ALA A 112 -16.29 -5.76 -13.25
C ALA A 112 -17.55 -6.58 -12.89
N LEU A 113 -18.05 -6.44 -11.66
CA LEU A 113 -19.27 -7.05 -11.14
C LEU A 113 -20.49 -6.16 -11.40
#